data_AF-A0A8J2QE52-F1
#
_entry.id   AF-A0A8J2QE52-F1
#
_cell.length_a   1.000
_cell.length_b   1.000
_cell.length_c   1.000
_cell.angle_alpha   90.00
_cell.angle_beta   90.00
_cell.angle_gamma   90.00
#
_symmetry.space_group_name_H-M   'P 1'
#
loop_
_entity.id
_entity.type
_entity.pdbx_description
1 polymer ?
#
loop_
_entity_poly.entity_id
_entity_poly.type
_entity_poly.pdbx_seq_one_letter_code
_entity_poly.pdbx_strand_id
1 'polypeptide(L)'
;MSEKLPEIITFTDVDITNPMVLKQPPYRFRRCSIIGSLADPHITVVEIQNLLEAGMSIVKIKLAQNSKGQSLRLLGKIDKATLACCTKYGVTNWPVATCIELKTCIAGKPFYVSGGIFEMTLKTGEFVDCEISDVTNALMDDVSGFLLKESSDSSLTFDVLKGINELCYTIDPLLTSKSKFYRIIDEVKMPVNAAEAAVIACATVTNQTQANIIVVPTVSGTTMKYLHWMRPSCLIITVSPEIRTTRLLRTYRSVMPLLFTQEQQNEWPKAVEARIYFAIDYAVNRNWLMYGDTYITLERSSESTSFCDTVRVCKVSISKKTLVE
;
A
#
# COMPACT_ATOMS: atom_id res chain seq x y z
N MET A 1 31.74 14.09 4.24
CA MET A 1 30.38 14.56 4.62
C MET A 1 29.88 13.63 5.69
N SER A 2 29.66 14.14 6.90
CA SER A 2 29.47 13.39 8.16
C SER A 2 28.28 12.43 8.13
N GLU A 3 28.50 11.18 8.53
CA GLU A 3 27.44 10.22 8.87
C GLU A 3 26.51 10.84 9.93
N LYS A 4 25.24 11.09 9.56
CA LYS A 4 24.23 11.53 10.52
C LYS A 4 23.77 10.34 11.33
N LEU A 5 24.19 10.28 12.59
CA LEU A 5 23.63 9.39 13.60
C LEU A 5 22.10 9.59 13.70
N PRO A 6 21.32 8.54 14.01
CA PRO A 6 19.88 8.69 14.22
C PRO A 6 19.63 9.63 15.40
N GLU A 7 18.85 10.68 15.17
CA GLU A 7 18.36 11.57 16.23
C GLU A 7 17.67 10.74 17.33
N ILE A 8 18.14 10.90 18.57
CA ILE A 8 17.51 10.33 19.75
C ILE A 8 16.17 11.04 19.92
N ILE A 9 15.07 10.32 19.69
CA ILE A 9 13.72 10.85 19.87
C ILE A 9 13.33 10.59 21.34
N THR A 10 13.38 11.63 22.17
CA THR A 10 12.70 11.63 23.46
C THR A 10 11.22 11.92 23.22
N PHE A 11 10.36 10.92 23.37
CA PHE A 11 8.90 11.07 23.22
C PHE A 11 8.25 11.84 24.38
N THR A 12 9.03 12.28 25.37
CA THR A 12 8.50 12.72 26.68
C THR A 12 8.08 14.17 26.76
N ASP A 13 8.49 15.07 25.84
CA ASP A 13 8.29 16.51 26.04
C ASP A 13 7.71 17.24 24.80
N VAL A 14 6.76 16.62 24.10
CA VAL A 14 5.98 17.35 23.09
C VAL A 14 4.62 17.72 23.67
N ASP A 15 4.52 18.95 24.17
CA ASP A 15 3.25 19.54 24.57
C ASP A 15 2.39 19.84 23.32
N ILE A 16 1.54 18.87 22.98
CA ILE A 16 0.60 18.92 21.85
C ILE A 16 -0.44 20.05 21.97
N THR A 17 -0.57 20.69 23.14
CA THR A 17 -1.48 21.83 23.31
C THR A 17 -0.87 23.15 22.85
N ASN A 18 0.45 23.19 22.63
CA ASN A 18 1.15 24.39 22.20
C ASN A 18 1.03 24.61 20.68
N PRO A 19 0.37 25.70 20.21
CA PRO A 19 0.18 25.97 18.78
C PRO A 19 1.50 26.25 18.03
N MET A 20 2.60 26.51 18.73
CA MET A 20 3.93 26.68 18.14
C MET A 20 4.52 25.37 17.59
N VAL A 21 4.01 24.21 18.03
CA VAL A 21 4.43 22.89 17.51
C VAL A 21 4.15 22.78 16.01
N LEU A 22 3.09 23.42 15.51
CA LEU A 22 2.74 23.45 14.08
C LEU A 22 3.72 24.26 13.23
N LYS A 23 4.51 25.14 13.86
CA LYS A 23 5.52 25.97 13.17
C LYS A 23 6.92 25.34 13.18
N GLN A 24 7.11 24.24 13.90
CA GLN A 24 8.38 23.51 13.89
C GLN A 24 8.60 22.85 12.53
N PRO A 25 9.86 22.71 12.07
CA PRO A 25 10.13 21.97 10.85
C PRO A 25 9.52 20.57 10.99
N PRO A 26 8.72 20.11 10.02
CA PRO A 26 8.03 18.83 10.14
C PRO A 26 9.08 17.76 10.40
N TYR A 27 8.93 17.00 11.50
CA TYR A 27 9.83 15.87 11.80
C TYR A 27 9.99 15.05 10.53
N ARG A 28 11.19 15.15 9.92
CA ARG A 28 11.49 14.57 8.61
C ARG A 28 11.27 13.05 8.62
N PHE A 29 11.29 12.47 9.82
CA PHE A 29 11.15 11.05 10.11
C PHE A 29 10.06 10.73 11.15
N ARG A 30 8.81 11.23 11.03
CA ARG A 30 7.70 10.61 11.80
C ARG A 30 7.68 9.10 11.50
N ARG A 31 8.11 8.26 12.45
CA ARG A 31 8.28 6.81 12.23
C ARG A 31 6.96 6.07 12.16
N CYS A 32 5.93 6.58 12.83
CA CYS A 32 4.64 5.93 12.95
C CYS A 32 3.53 6.74 12.26
N SER A 33 2.72 6.05 11.48
CA SER A 33 1.44 6.57 10.98
C SER A 33 0.47 6.74 12.14
N ILE A 34 -0.27 7.85 12.18
CA ILE A 34 -1.31 8.08 13.19
C ILE A 34 -2.62 7.52 12.65
N ILE A 35 -3.19 6.53 13.36
CA ILE A 35 -4.49 5.94 13.06
C ILE A 35 -5.56 6.71 13.84
N GLY A 36 -6.38 7.51 13.16
CA GLY A 36 -7.54 8.17 13.77
C GLY A 36 -8.79 7.31 13.61
N SER A 37 -9.46 6.99 14.72
CA SER A 37 -10.72 6.24 14.69
C SER A 37 -11.90 7.22 14.60
N LEU A 38 -12.64 7.16 13.50
CA LEU A 38 -13.86 7.96 13.29
C LEU A 38 -15.08 7.06 13.47
N ALA A 39 -15.91 7.41 14.46
CA ALA A 39 -17.18 6.74 14.73
C ALA A 39 -18.38 7.64 14.45
N ASP A 40 -18.22 8.96 14.52
CA ASP A 40 -19.33 9.90 14.35
C ASP A 40 -19.61 10.21 12.86
N PRO A 41 -20.80 9.87 12.32
CA PRO A 41 -21.19 10.22 10.96
C PRO A 41 -21.45 11.72 10.76
N HIS A 42 -21.65 12.49 11.84
CA HIS A 42 -21.94 13.92 11.79
C HIS A 42 -20.70 14.81 11.70
N ILE A 43 -19.50 14.26 11.91
CA ILE A 43 -18.24 15.01 11.79
C ILE A 43 -18.18 15.83 10.49
N THR A 44 -17.74 17.08 10.61
CA THR A 44 -17.66 18.01 9.48
C THR A 44 -16.38 17.78 8.66
N VAL A 45 -16.40 18.22 7.40
CA VAL A 45 -15.23 18.13 6.51
C VAL A 45 -14.05 18.95 7.06
N VAL A 46 -14.34 20.09 7.70
CA VAL A 46 -13.34 20.98 8.30
C VAL A 46 -12.67 20.33 9.50
N GLU A 47 -13.41 19.63 10.35
CA GLU A 47 -12.84 18.87 11.47
C GLU A 47 -11.94 17.74 10.97
N ILE A 48 -12.36 16.99 9.96
CA ILE A 48 -11.51 15.97 9.33
C ILE A 48 -10.25 16.63 8.76
N GLN A 49 -10.36 17.77 8.09
CA GLN A 49 -9.20 18.52 7.59
C GLN A 49 -8.23 18.90 8.72
N ASN A 50 -8.73 19.41 9.84
CA ASN A 50 -7.89 19.75 11.00
C ASN A 50 -7.20 18.50 11.58
N LEU A 51 -7.88 17.36 11.64
CA LEU A 51 -7.29 16.08 12.07
C LEU A 51 -6.20 15.60 11.10
N LEU A 52 -6.44 15.75 9.80
CA LEU A 52 -5.45 15.48 8.77
C LEU A 52 -4.24 16.39 8.95
N GLU A 53 -4.44 17.70 9.10
CA GLU A 53 -3.37 18.69 9.33
C GLU A 53 -2.58 18.44 10.62
N ALA A 54 -3.21 17.90 11.67
CA ALA A 54 -2.53 17.44 12.89
C ALA A 54 -1.62 16.21 12.65
N GLY A 55 -1.80 15.54 11.51
CA GLY A 55 -0.96 14.44 11.03
C GLY A 55 -1.59 13.06 11.15
N MET A 56 -2.93 12.98 11.21
CA MET A 56 -3.65 11.74 10.97
C MET A 56 -3.33 11.22 9.57
N SER A 57 -2.79 10.00 9.49
CA SER A 57 -2.39 9.36 8.23
C SER A 57 -3.19 8.12 7.91
N ILE A 58 -3.85 7.48 8.87
CA ILE A 58 -4.73 6.34 8.60
C ILE A 58 -6.07 6.64 9.27
N VAL A 59 -7.17 6.43 8.56
CA VAL A 59 -8.51 6.59 9.12
C VAL A 59 -9.10 5.21 9.35
N LYS A 60 -9.53 4.92 10.58
CA LYS A 60 -10.28 3.71 10.94
C LYS A 60 -11.75 4.09 11.14
N ILE A 61 -12.66 3.51 10.36
CA ILE A 61 -14.10 3.72 10.51
C ILE A 61 -14.69 2.55 11.30
N LYS A 62 -15.28 2.83 12.47
CA LYS A 62 -15.94 1.81 13.30
C LYS A 62 -17.37 1.59 12.81
N LEU A 63 -17.71 0.37 12.37
CA LEU A 63 -19.04 0.08 11.81
C LEU A 63 -20.06 -0.42 12.81
N ALA A 64 -19.65 -0.87 14.00
CA ALA A 64 -20.58 -1.30 15.05
C ALA A 64 -21.64 -0.23 15.42
N GLN A 65 -21.41 1.04 15.09
CA GLN A 65 -22.30 2.16 15.36
C GLN A 65 -22.90 2.80 14.10
N ASN A 66 -22.54 2.34 12.89
CA ASN A 66 -22.88 3.02 11.64
C ASN A 66 -23.48 2.07 10.59
N SER A 67 -24.57 2.50 9.96
CA SER A 67 -25.12 1.84 8.77
C SER A 67 -24.17 1.95 7.57
N LYS A 68 -24.24 1.01 6.63
CA LYS A 68 -23.44 1.01 5.38
C LYS A 68 -23.50 2.36 4.65
N GLY A 69 -24.66 3.00 4.61
CA GLY A 69 -24.86 4.31 4.00
C GLY A 69 -24.14 5.45 4.74
N GLN A 70 -24.07 5.40 6.07
CA GLN A 70 -23.33 6.38 6.87
C GLN A 70 -21.82 6.25 6.66
N SER A 71 -21.29 5.02 6.59
CA SER A 71 -19.86 4.78 6.32
C SER A 71 -19.44 5.28 4.94
N LEU A 72 -20.29 5.11 3.91
CA LEU A 72 -20.07 5.68 2.57
C LEU A 72 -20.08 7.22 2.58
N ARG A 73 -21.01 7.83 3.33
CA ARG A 73 -21.04 9.30 3.49
C ARG A 73 -19.80 9.82 4.21
N LEU A 74 -19.37 9.15 5.27
CA LEU A 74 -18.15 9.49 6.01
C LEU A 74 -16.92 9.39 5.12
N LEU A 75 -16.83 8.34 4.30
CA LEU A 75 -15.75 8.22 3.32
C LEU A 75 -15.76 9.37 2.31
N GLY A 76 -16.92 9.73 1.77
CA GLY A 76 -17.05 10.87 0.86
C GLY A 76 -16.63 12.20 1.51
N LYS A 77 -16.83 12.37 2.83
CA LYS A 77 -16.33 13.53 3.58
C LYS A 77 -14.81 13.51 3.72
N ILE A 78 -14.22 12.35 4.01
CA ILE A 78 -12.77 12.17 4.07
C ILE A 78 -12.14 12.50 2.71
N ASP A 79 -12.75 12.05 1.61
CA ASP A 79 -12.27 12.32 0.24
C ASP A 79 -12.31 13.80 -0.14
N LYS A 80 -13.30 14.54 0.36
CA LYS A 80 -13.34 15.99 0.19
C LYS A 80 -12.29 16.71 1.03
N ALA A 81 -12.15 16.34 2.31
CA ALA A 81 -11.16 16.95 3.21
C ALA A 81 -9.73 16.77 2.69
N THR A 82 -9.48 15.63 2.07
CA THR A 82 -8.16 15.27 1.54
C THR A 82 -7.78 16.02 0.30
N LEU A 83 -8.69 16.13 -0.65
CA LEU A 83 -8.50 16.98 -1.83
C LEU A 83 -8.25 18.45 -1.41
N ALA A 84 -8.94 18.94 -0.38
CA ALA A 84 -8.69 20.26 0.19
C ALA A 84 -7.29 20.40 0.81
N CYS A 85 -6.81 19.40 1.58
CA CYS A 85 -5.44 19.40 2.09
C CYS A 85 -4.39 19.32 0.96
N CYS A 86 -4.60 18.43 0.00
CA CYS A 86 -3.71 18.24 -1.14
C CYS A 86 -3.52 19.54 -1.94
N THR A 87 -4.63 20.25 -2.21
CA THR A 87 -4.60 21.54 -2.92
C THR A 87 -3.96 22.64 -2.08
N LYS A 88 -4.26 22.72 -0.76
CA LYS A 88 -3.69 23.72 0.15
C LYS A 88 -2.18 23.60 0.32
N TYR A 89 -1.64 22.39 0.40
CA TYR A 89 -0.21 22.14 0.68
C TYR A 89 0.61 21.72 -0.56
N GLY A 90 -0.02 21.60 -1.74
CA GLY A 90 0.66 21.17 -2.96
C GLY A 90 1.16 19.72 -2.91
N VAL A 91 0.50 18.86 -2.13
CA VAL A 91 0.88 17.45 -1.95
C VAL A 91 -0.03 16.55 -2.77
N THR A 92 0.54 15.56 -3.45
CA THR A 92 -0.22 14.69 -4.38
C THR A 92 -1.20 13.73 -3.70
N ASN A 93 -0.96 13.31 -2.45
CA ASN A 93 -1.80 12.34 -1.73
C ASN A 93 -1.82 12.58 -0.20
N TRP A 94 -3.01 12.58 0.41
CA TRP A 94 -3.30 12.62 1.86
C TRP A 94 -4.70 12.01 2.10
N PRO A 95 -5.04 11.25 3.19
CA PRO A 95 -4.18 10.45 4.04
C PRO A 95 -3.85 9.10 3.37
N VAL A 96 -3.07 8.32 4.10
CA VAL A 96 -2.28 7.17 3.66
C VAL A 96 -3.10 5.88 3.56
N ALA A 97 -4.17 5.68 4.35
CA ALA A 97 -5.07 4.54 4.18
C ALA A 97 -6.44 4.79 4.84
N THR A 98 -7.50 4.21 4.28
CA THR A 98 -8.83 4.17 4.89
C THR A 98 -9.14 2.73 5.28
N CYS A 99 -8.96 2.41 6.55
CA CYS A 99 -9.48 1.21 7.18
C CYS A 99 -10.99 1.40 7.38
N ILE A 100 -11.78 0.59 6.69
CA ILE A 100 -13.23 0.58 6.81
C ILE A 100 -13.60 -0.84 7.20
N GLU A 101 -14.53 -1.07 8.11
CA GLU A 101 -15.12 -2.41 8.32
C GLU A 101 -16.26 -2.67 7.30
N LEU A 102 -16.07 -2.38 6.01
CA LEU A 102 -17.12 -2.56 4.98
C LEU A 102 -16.83 -3.79 4.11
N LYS A 103 -17.82 -4.67 3.91
CA LYS A 103 -17.79 -5.75 2.90
C LYS A 103 -17.64 -5.28 1.43
N THR A 104 -17.29 -4.03 1.17
CA THR A 104 -17.16 -3.47 -0.18
C THR A 104 -15.86 -2.72 -0.32
N CYS A 105 -14.94 -3.27 -1.13
CA CYS A 105 -13.75 -2.58 -1.60
C CYS A 105 -14.18 -1.31 -2.34
N ILE A 106 -13.76 -0.15 -1.85
CA ILE A 106 -14.00 1.13 -2.54
C ILE A 106 -12.78 1.37 -3.42
N ALA A 107 -13.03 1.60 -4.71
CA ALA A 107 -12.06 1.54 -5.81
C ALA A 107 -10.65 2.06 -5.45
N GLY A 108 -9.65 1.17 -5.56
CA GLY A 108 -8.23 1.53 -5.51
C GLY A 108 -7.65 1.92 -4.14
N LYS A 109 -8.41 1.79 -3.04
CA LYS A 109 -7.91 2.08 -1.69
C LYS A 109 -7.67 0.80 -0.89
N PRO A 110 -6.56 0.74 -0.12
CA PRO A 110 -6.28 -0.42 0.70
C PRO A 110 -7.31 -0.51 1.83
N PHE A 111 -7.81 -1.72 2.03
CA PHE A 111 -8.88 -2.04 2.96
C PHE A 111 -8.36 -2.97 4.05
N TYR A 112 -8.60 -2.63 5.31
CA TYR A 112 -8.14 -3.40 6.45
C TYR A 112 -9.32 -3.85 7.30
N VAL A 113 -9.33 -5.12 7.69
CA VAL A 113 -10.28 -5.63 8.69
C VAL A 113 -9.67 -5.44 10.07
N SER A 114 -10.49 -4.98 11.02
CA SER A 114 -10.08 -4.80 12.41
C SER A 114 -11.17 -5.28 13.36
N GLY A 115 -10.77 -5.79 14.52
CA GLY A 115 -11.70 -6.27 15.55
C GLY A 115 -12.11 -7.73 15.36
N GLY A 116 -12.01 -8.54 16.42
CA GLY A 116 -12.38 -9.95 16.40
C GLY A 116 -11.45 -10.87 15.60
N ILE A 117 -10.29 -10.39 15.13
CA ILE A 117 -9.31 -11.22 14.42
C ILE A 117 -8.41 -11.88 15.46
N PHE A 118 -8.51 -13.21 15.58
CA PHE A 118 -7.76 -14.03 16.53
C PHE A 118 -7.80 -13.50 17.97
N GLU A 119 -8.94 -12.93 18.39
CA GLU A 119 -9.05 -12.35 19.74
C GLU A 119 -9.07 -13.44 20.81
N MET A 120 -9.64 -14.61 20.52
CA MET A 120 -9.59 -15.75 21.41
C MET A 120 -8.20 -16.36 21.40
N THR A 121 -7.59 -16.59 20.23
CA THR A 121 -6.21 -17.09 20.15
C THR A 121 -5.20 -16.20 20.87
N LEU A 122 -5.35 -14.87 20.83
CA LEU A 122 -4.50 -13.94 21.58
C LEU A 122 -4.68 -14.01 23.10
N LYS A 123 -5.77 -14.61 23.60
CA LYS A 123 -6.08 -14.78 25.04
C LYS A 123 -5.80 -16.19 25.54
N THR A 124 -6.15 -17.22 24.77
CA THR A 124 -6.08 -18.63 25.16
C THR A 124 -4.83 -19.32 24.62
N GLY A 125 -4.22 -18.79 23.57
CA GLY A 125 -3.10 -19.40 22.85
C GLY A 125 -3.51 -20.50 21.88
N GLU A 126 -4.79 -20.84 21.79
CA GLU A 126 -5.30 -21.88 20.89
C GLU A 126 -6.01 -21.27 19.68
N PHE A 127 -5.72 -21.82 18.50
CA PHE A 127 -6.43 -21.46 17.28
C PHE A 127 -7.82 -22.08 17.28
N VAL A 128 -8.84 -21.25 17.06
CA VAL A 128 -10.24 -21.69 17.00
C VAL A 128 -10.71 -21.69 15.55
N ASP A 129 -11.39 -22.76 15.13
CA ASP A 129 -11.85 -22.96 13.74
C ASP A 129 -12.73 -21.81 13.22
N CYS A 130 -13.57 -21.23 14.08
CA CYS A 130 -14.42 -20.09 13.67
C CYS A 130 -13.58 -18.85 13.33
N GLU A 131 -12.54 -18.54 14.10
CA GLU A 131 -11.66 -17.40 13.84
C GLU A 131 -10.83 -17.62 12.57
N ILE A 132 -10.35 -18.85 12.35
CA ILE A 132 -9.67 -19.24 11.11
C ILE A 132 -10.61 -19.05 9.91
N SER A 133 -11.86 -19.51 10.02
CA SER A 133 -12.85 -19.37 8.95
C SER A 133 -13.16 -17.91 8.64
N ASP A 134 -13.33 -17.07 9.66
CA ASP A 134 -13.58 -15.63 9.49
C ASP A 134 -12.43 -14.92 8.78
N VAL A 135 -11.18 -15.20 9.17
CA VAL A 135 -9.99 -14.65 8.52
C VAL A 135 -9.84 -15.16 7.09
N THR A 136 -10.14 -16.44 6.85
CA THR A 136 -10.11 -17.05 5.52
C THR A 136 -11.15 -16.38 4.60
N ASN A 137 -12.37 -16.17 5.08
CA ASN A 137 -13.41 -15.47 4.35
C ASN A 137 -13.03 -14.02 4.04
N ALA A 138 -12.43 -13.32 5.01
CA ALA A 138 -11.91 -11.97 4.79
C ALA A 138 -10.80 -11.95 3.72
N LEU A 139 -9.90 -12.94 3.71
CA LEU A 139 -8.89 -13.06 2.65
C LEU A 139 -9.52 -13.33 1.28
N MET A 140 -10.56 -14.17 1.22
CA MET A 140 -11.35 -14.46 0.00
C MET A 140 -12.08 -13.22 -0.55
N ASP A 141 -12.53 -12.33 0.34
CA ASP A 141 -13.10 -11.02 0.02
C ASP A 141 -12.05 -9.98 -0.41
N ASP A 142 -10.79 -10.39 -0.53
CA ASP A 142 -9.68 -9.63 -1.06
C ASP A 142 -9.29 -8.38 -0.24
N VAL A 143 -9.25 -8.56 1.08
CA VAL A 143 -8.79 -7.58 2.06
C VAL A 143 -7.30 -7.30 1.90
N SER A 144 -6.88 -6.03 2.09
CA SER A 144 -5.46 -5.64 1.97
C SER A 144 -4.61 -6.00 3.19
N GLY A 145 -5.23 -6.14 4.36
CA GLY A 145 -4.57 -6.69 5.53
C GLY A 145 -5.44 -6.69 6.79
N PHE A 146 -4.82 -7.09 7.89
CA PHE A 146 -5.48 -7.24 9.19
C PHE A 146 -4.88 -6.30 10.23
N LEU A 147 -5.73 -5.75 11.10
CA LEU A 147 -5.31 -5.01 12.28
C LEU A 147 -5.56 -5.86 13.52
N LEU A 148 -4.49 -6.37 14.10
CA LEU A 148 -4.51 -7.11 15.35
C LEU A 148 -4.65 -6.18 16.54
N LYS A 149 -5.33 -6.66 17.59
CA LYS A 149 -5.39 -5.98 18.88
C LYS A 149 -4.11 -6.26 19.66
N GLU A 150 -3.71 -5.30 20.49
CA GLU A 150 -2.60 -5.49 21.41
C GLU A 150 -2.86 -6.70 22.33
N SER A 151 -1.84 -7.52 22.52
CA SER A 151 -1.81 -8.60 23.49
C SER A 151 -0.68 -8.35 24.48
N SER A 152 -0.90 -8.74 25.73
CA SER A 152 0.11 -8.72 26.79
C SER A 152 1.28 -9.68 26.50
N ASP A 153 1.03 -10.75 25.74
CA ASP A 153 2.03 -11.75 25.40
C ASP A 153 2.48 -11.63 23.93
N SER A 154 3.75 -11.28 23.76
CA SER A 154 4.37 -11.10 22.44
C SER A 154 4.55 -12.41 21.68
N SER A 155 4.69 -13.55 22.38
CA SER A 155 4.80 -14.89 21.78
C SER A 155 3.52 -15.26 21.03
N LEU A 156 2.36 -15.09 21.67
CA LEU A 156 1.06 -15.37 21.05
C LEU A 156 0.83 -14.51 19.81
N THR A 157 1.26 -13.25 19.86
CA THR A 157 1.20 -12.35 18.70
C THR A 157 2.03 -12.90 17.53
N PHE A 158 3.20 -13.45 17.80
CA PHE A 158 4.06 -14.04 16.76
C PHE A 158 3.44 -15.30 16.16
N ASP A 159 2.82 -16.15 16.98
CA ASP A 159 2.15 -17.36 16.50
C ASP A 159 0.92 -17.02 15.65
N VAL A 160 0.12 -16.03 16.06
CA VAL A 160 -0.98 -15.50 15.24
C VAL A 160 -0.47 -14.94 13.91
N LEU A 161 0.65 -14.21 13.90
CA LEU A 161 1.25 -13.69 12.67
C LEU A 161 1.70 -14.81 11.73
N LYS A 162 2.28 -15.90 12.27
CA LYS A 162 2.61 -17.10 11.47
C LYS A 162 1.36 -17.75 10.89
N GLY A 163 0.32 -17.94 11.71
CA GLY A 163 -0.94 -18.53 11.25
C GLY A 163 -1.58 -17.71 10.13
N ILE A 164 -1.62 -16.37 10.25
CA ILE A 164 -2.08 -15.49 9.17
C ILE A 164 -1.22 -15.65 7.92
N ASN A 165 0.10 -15.73 8.06
CA ASN A 165 1.01 -15.90 6.92
C ASN A 165 0.77 -17.23 6.19
N GLU A 166 0.55 -18.32 6.92
CA GLU A 166 0.22 -19.63 6.33
C GLU A 166 -1.14 -19.63 5.62
N LEU A 167 -2.15 -18.95 6.20
CA LEU A 167 -3.45 -18.76 5.57
C LEU A 167 -3.34 -17.96 4.27
N CYS A 168 -2.62 -16.83 4.28
CA CYS A 168 -2.36 -16.03 3.09
C CYS A 168 -1.71 -16.87 1.99
N TYR A 169 -0.66 -17.64 2.33
CA TYR A 169 0.03 -18.51 1.36
C TYR A 169 -0.91 -19.55 0.73
N THR A 170 -1.86 -20.08 1.50
CA THR A 170 -2.82 -21.08 1.04
C THR A 170 -3.91 -20.46 0.16
N ILE A 171 -4.37 -19.24 0.48
CA ILE A 171 -5.53 -18.61 -0.15
C ILE A 171 -5.14 -17.76 -1.37
N ASP A 172 -3.96 -17.13 -1.38
CA ASP A 172 -3.50 -16.26 -2.47
C ASP A 172 -3.58 -16.91 -3.87
N PRO A 173 -3.18 -18.18 -4.06
CA PRO A 173 -3.32 -18.86 -5.35
C PRO A 173 -4.78 -19.02 -5.80
N LEU A 174 -5.71 -19.16 -4.86
CA LEU A 174 -7.15 -19.35 -5.13
C LEU A 174 -7.86 -18.04 -5.51
N LEU A 175 -7.27 -16.90 -5.14
CA LEU A 175 -7.84 -15.58 -5.43
C LEU A 175 -7.69 -15.20 -6.90
N THR A 176 -6.63 -15.67 -7.54
CA THR A 176 -6.30 -15.37 -8.93
C THR A 176 -7.22 -16.14 -9.87
N SER A 177 -8.24 -15.44 -10.39
CA SER A 177 -9.16 -16.00 -11.40
C SER A 177 -9.27 -15.06 -12.60
N LYS A 178 -9.10 -15.62 -13.80
CA LYS A 178 -9.30 -14.89 -15.07
C LYS A 178 -10.69 -14.23 -15.12
N SER A 179 -11.72 -14.92 -14.62
CA SER A 179 -13.10 -14.41 -14.62
C SER A 179 -13.26 -13.17 -13.74
N LYS A 180 -12.58 -13.13 -12.58
CA LYS A 180 -12.60 -11.94 -11.70
C LYS A 180 -11.95 -10.74 -12.38
N PHE A 181 -10.82 -10.94 -13.07
CA PHE A 181 -10.12 -9.87 -13.78
C PHE A 181 -10.98 -9.24 -14.89
N TYR A 182 -11.58 -10.06 -15.75
CA TYR A 182 -12.43 -9.54 -16.83
C TYR A 182 -13.70 -8.86 -16.31
N ARG A 183 -14.27 -9.32 -15.20
CA ARG A 183 -15.38 -8.62 -14.53
C ARG A 183 -14.99 -7.21 -14.08
N ILE A 184 -13.78 -7.05 -13.51
CA ILE A 184 -13.28 -5.73 -13.12
C ILE A 184 -13.13 -4.81 -14.34
N ILE A 185 -12.59 -5.32 -15.45
CA ILE A 185 -12.46 -4.55 -16.69
C ILE A 185 -13.82 -4.08 -17.21
N ASP A 186 -14.84 -4.93 -17.17
CA ASP A 186 -16.19 -4.61 -17.65
C ASP A 186 -16.88 -3.53 -16.79
N GLU A 187 -16.53 -3.44 -15.51
CA GLU A 187 -17.01 -2.40 -14.60
C GLU A 187 -16.37 -1.01 -14.85
N VAL A 188 -15.26 -0.94 -15.60
CA VAL A 188 -14.57 0.32 -15.88
C VAL A 188 -15.36 1.17 -16.87
N LYS A 189 -15.74 2.38 -16.45
CA LYS A 189 -16.46 3.33 -17.31
C LYS A 189 -15.56 3.91 -18.39
N MET A 190 -16.07 3.96 -19.61
CA MET A 190 -15.40 4.60 -20.75
C MET A 190 -15.91 6.04 -20.95
N PRO A 191 -15.08 7.00 -21.38
CA PRO A 191 -13.64 6.87 -21.68
C PRO A 191 -12.77 6.89 -20.42
N VAL A 192 -11.70 6.09 -20.43
CA VAL A 192 -10.69 6.06 -19.36
C VAL A 192 -9.61 7.11 -19.59
N ASN A 193 -8.96 7.57 -18.51
CA ASN A 193 -7.81 8.46 -18.65
C ASN A 193 -6.56 7.68 -19.12
N ALA A 194 -5.52 8.39 -19.59
CA ALA A 194 -4.33 7.74 -20.14
C ALA A 194 -3.56 6.89 -19.10
N ALA A 195 -3.54 7.30 -17.83
CA ALA A 195 -2.87 6.56 -16.77
C ALA A 195 -3.62 5.26 -16.42
N GLU A 196 -4.94 5.31 -16.36
CA GLU A 196 -5.83 4.16 -16.19
C GLU A 196 -5.70 3.20 -17.37
N ALA A 197 -5.68 3.71 -18.60
CA ALA A 197 -5.49 2.91 -19.80
C ALA A 197 -4.13 2.17 -19.77
N ALA A 198 -3.04 2.84 -19.39
CA ALA A 198 -1.73 2.22 -19.25
C ALA A 198 -1.70 1.14 -18.16
N VAL A 199 -2.39 1.36 -17.05
CA VAL A 199 -2.52 0.39 -15.96
C VAL A 199 -3.36 -0.82 -16.37
N ILE A 200 -4.47 -0.62 -17.09
CA ILE A 200 -5.30 -1.69 -17.64
C ILE A 200 -4.48 -2.52 -18.63
N ALA A 201 -3.73 -1.86 -19.51
CA ALA A 201 -2.82 -2.53 -20.44
C ALA A 201 -1.75 -3.33 -19.68
N CYS A 202 -1.12 -2.74 -18.67
CA CYS A 202 -0.13 -3.42 -17.82
C CYS A 202 -0.71 -4.69 -17.21
N ALA A 203 -1.85 -4.60 -16.51
CA ALA A 203 -2.45 -5.76 -15.86
C ALA A 203 -2.87 -6.86 -16.86
N THR A 204 -3.36 -6.46 -18.03
CA THR A 204 -3.73 -7.39 -19.11
C THR A 204 -2.50 -8.12 -19.64
N VAL A 205 -1.42 -7.38 -19.94
CA VAL A 205 -0.16 -7.95 -20.42
C VAL A 205 0.46 -8.87 -19.37
N THR A 206 0.38 -8.53 -18.08
CA THR A 206 0.85 -9.39 -16.97
C THR A 206 0.13 -10.72 -16.95
N ASN A 207 -1.20 -10.70 -17.03
CA ASN A 207 -1.99 -11.91 -17.01
C ASN A 207 -1.79 -12.77 -18.26
N GLN A 208 -1.55 -12.15 -19.43
CA GLN A 208 -1.32 -12.86 -20.70
C GLN A 208 0.08 -13.45 -20.82
N THR A 209 1.10 -12.74 -20.37
CA THR A 209 2.50 -13.18 -20.42
C THR A 209 2.89 -14.05 -19.22
N GLN A 210 1.99 -14.20 -18.24
CA GLN A 210 2.24 -14.89 -16.96
C GLN A 210 3.49 -14.35 -16.25
N ALA A 211 3.69 -13.03 -16.31
CA ALA A 211 4.83 -12.39 -15.67
C ALA A 211 4.73 -12.52 -14.14
N ASN A 212 5.86 -12.88 -13.50
CA ASN A 212 5.89 -13.10 -12.05
C ASN A 212 5.88 -11.79 -11.26
N ILE A 213 6.40 -10.71 -11.86
CA ILE A 213 6.58 -9.42 -11.20
C ILE A 213 6.26 -8.25 -12.15
N ILE A 214 5.62 -7.22 -11.59
CA ILE A 214 5.55 -5.87 -12.18
C ILE A 214 6.50 -4.95 -11.41
N VAL A 215 7.34 -4.19 -12.12
CA VAL A 215 8.21 -3.17 -11.55
C VAL A 215 7.67 -1.78 -11.88
N VAL A 216 7.46 -0.95 -10.86
CA VAL A 216 6.89 0.40 -11.01
C VAL A 216 7.79 1.44 -10.32
N PRO A 217 8.64 2.16 -11.06
CA PRO A 217 9.33 3.33 -10.54
C PRO A 217 8.32 4.45 -10.25
N THR A 218 8.24 4.92 -9.01
CA THR A 218 7.21 5.90 -8.59
C THR A 218 7.71 6.89 -7.56
N VAL A 219 7.24 8.15 -7.65
CA VAL A 219 7.57 9.21 -6.67
C VAL A 219 6.40 9.43 -5.72
N SER A 220 5.17 9.56 -6.23
CA SER A 220 3.96 9.86 -5.45
C SER A 220 3.14 8.64 -5.04
N GLY A 221 3.39 7.47 -5.65
CA GLY A 221 2.59 6.26 -5.42
C GLY A 221 1.19 6.27 -6.04
N THR A 222 0.82 7.31 -6.80
CA THR A 222 -0.52 7.48 -7.41
C THR A 222 -0.89 6.34 -8.36
N THR A 223 0.04 5.90 -9.21
CA THR A 223 -0.14 4.76 -10.12
C THR A 223 -0.59 3.49 -9.38
N MET A 224 -0.16 3.31 -8.13
CA MET A 224 -0.49 2.13 -7.34
C MET A 224 -1.97 2.09 -6.96
N LYS A 225 -2.67 3.22 -6.87
CA LYS A 225 -4.12 3.23 -6.63
C LYS A 225 -4.87 2.52 -7.75
N TYR A 226 -4.53 2.84 -9.00
CA TYR A 226 -5.14 2.23 -10.17
C TYR A 226 -4.71 0.77 -10.33
N LEU A 227 -3.42 0.49 -10.13
CA LEU A 227 -2.91 -0.88 -10.30
C LEU A 227 -3.47 -1.82 -9.21
N HIS A 228 -3.70 -1.33 -8.00
CA HIS A 228 -4.37 -2.07 -6.94
C HIS A 228 -5.84 -2.35 -7.27
N TRP A 229 -6.52 -1.42 -7.95
CA TRP A 229 -7.89 -1.65 -8.41
C TRP A 229 -7.97 -2.75 -9.48
N MET A 230 -7.00 -2.80 -10.40
CA MET A 230 -6.95 -3.82 -11.45
C MET A 230 -6.54 -5.22 -10.97
N ARG A 231 -6.00 -5.33 -9.74
CA ARG A 231 -5.67 -6.60 -9.07
C ARG A 231 -4.85 -7.57 -9.95
N PRO A 232 -3.64 -7.18 -10.38
CA PRO A 232 -2.77 -8.09 -11.11
C PRO A 232 -2.44 -9.31 -10.23
N SER A 233 -2.27 -10.47 -10.85
CA SER A 233 -2.01 -11.75 -10.16
C SER A 233 -0.57 -11.93 -9.70
N CYS A 234 0.24 -10.88 -9.78
CA CYS A 234 1.69 -10.95 -9.58
C CYS A 234 2.12 -10.03 -8.43
N LEU A 235 3.36 -10.23 -7.97
CA LEU A 235 3.97 -9.30 -7.03
C LEU A 235 4.29 -7.97 -7.74
N ILE A 236 4.04 -6.85 -7.07
CA ILE A 236 4.36 -5.52 -7.59
C ILE A 236 5.51 -4.94 -6.78
N ILE A 237 6.64 -4.69 -7.43
CA ILE A 237 7.78 -4.02 -6.80
C ILE A 237 7.75 -2.55 -7.19
N THR A 238 7.56 -1.67 -6.20
CA THR A 238 7.59 -0.22 -6.43
C THR A 238 8.91 0.35 -5.95
N VAL A 239 9.55 1.21 -6.75
CA VAL A 239 10.83 1.83 -6.38
C VAL A 239 10.64 3.34 -6.24
N SER A 240 10.89 3.87 -5.04
CA SER A 240 10.73 5.29 -4.74
C SER A 240 11.93 5.88 -4.02
N PRO A 241 12.36 7.12 -4.34
CA PRO A 241 13.37 7.82 -3.56
C PRO A 241 12.79 8.41 -2.24
N GLU A 242 11.46 8.49 -2.12
CA GLU A 242 10.82 9.11 -0.96
C GLU A 242 10.35 8.07 0.07
N ILE A 243 10.90 8.16 1.28
CA ILE A 243 10.56 7.24 2.38
C ILE A 243 9.08 7.29 2.78
N ARG A 244 8.43 8.47 2.65
CA ARG A 244 7.00 8.62 2.94
C ARG A 244 6.16 7.79 1.98
N THR A 245 6.47 7.85 0.69
CA THR A 245 5.82 7.06 -0.35
C THR A 245 6.07 5.56 -0.15
N THR A 246 7.31 5.14 0.15
CA THR A 246 7.62 3.73 0.44
C THR A 246 6.79 3.19 1.60
N ARG A 247 6.63 3.96 2.69
CA ARG A 247 5.82 3.56 3.85
C ARG A 247 4.32 3.47 3.52
N LEU A 248 3.82 4.42 2.72
CA LEU A 248 2.46 4.40 2.20
C LEU A 248 2.22 3.15 1.35
N LEU A 249 3.10 2.85 0.41
CA LEU A 249 2.91 1.75 -0.53
C LEU A 249 2.91 0.38 0.17
N ARG A 250 3.49 0.27 1.37
CA ARG A 250 3.46 -0.95 2.19
C ARG A 250 2.06 -1.30 2.67
N THR A 251 1.10 -0.37 2.61
CA THR A 251 -0.28 -0.67 2.98
C THR A 251 -1.09 -1.35 1.87
N TYR A 252 -0.54 -1.46 0.66
CA TYR A 252 -1.23 -2.08 -0.45
C TYR A 252 -0.95 -3.59 -0.49
N ARG A 253 -1.98 -4.38 -0.81
CA ARG A 253 -1.84 -5.82 -1.04
C ARG A 253 -0.91 -6.08 -2.23
N SER A 254 -0.07 -7.11 -2.10
CA SER A 254 0.84 -7.57 -3.17
C SER A 254 1.85 -6.51 -3.64
N VAL A 255 2.12 -5.49 -2.82
CA VAL A 255 3.11 -4.45 -3.12
C VAL A 255 4.32 -4.58 -2.20
N MET A 256 5.50 -4.68 -2.80
CA MET A 256 6.79 -4.61 -2.14
C MET A 256 7.47 -3.27 -2.47
N PRO A 257 7.41 -2.29 -1.56
CA PRO A 257 8.03 -1.00 -1.80
C PRO A 257 9.51 -1.00 -1.40
N LEU A 258 10.36 -0.55 -2.32
CA LEU A 258 11.79 -0.40 -2.14
C LEU A 258 12.17 1.08 -2.09
N LEU A 259 13.02 1.43 -1.13
CA LEU A 259 13.60 2.77 -1.01
C LEU A 259 14.87 2.83 -1.88
N PHE A 260 14.90 3.76 -2.82
CA PHE A 260 16.07 3.99 -3.67
C PHE A 260 16.93 5.11 -3.08
N THR A 261 18.11 4.75 -2.57
CA THR A 261 19.03 5.68 -1.90
C THR A 261 20.26 6.07 -2.74
N GLN A 262 20.39 5.52 -3.96
CA GLN A 262 21.52 5.83 -4.84
C GLN A 262 21.41 7.25 -5.42
N GLU A 263 22.56 7.80 -5.83
CA GLU A 263 22.62 9.14 -6.42
C GLU A 263 21.79 9.23 -7.71
N GLN A 264 21.11 10.37 -7.88
CA GLN A 264 20.36 10.65 -9.09
C GLN A 264 21.32 10.78 -10.27
N GLN A 265 21.06 9.98 -11.31
CA GLN A 265 21.78 10.08 -12.58
C GLN A 265 21.31 11.32 -13.35
N ASN A 266 22.22 11.98 -14.06
CA ASN A 266 21.91 13.21 -14.82
C ASN A 266 20.96 12.96 -16.01
N GLU A 267 20.93 11.75 -16.54
CA GLU A 267 20.07 11.38 -17.67
C GLU A 267 18.84 10.59 -17.19
N TRP A 268 17.65 11.05 -17.55
CA TRP A 268 16.38 10.40 -17.18
C TRP A 268 16.32 8.90 -17.53
N PRO A 269 16.67 8.44 -18.76
CA PRO A 269 16.61 7.02 -19.10
C PRO A 269 17.51 6.17 -18.20
N LYS A 270 18.75 6.61 -17.96
CA LYS A 270 19.68 5.92 -17.05
C LYS A 270 19.17 5.89 -15.61
N ALA A 271 18.53 6.97 -15.15
CA ALA A 271 17.92 7.02 -13.81
C ALA A 271 16.73 6.06 -13.66
N VAL A 272 15.95 5.84 -14.71
CA VAL A 272 14.85 4.86 -14.71
C VAL A 272 15.40 3.44 -14.76
N GLU A 273 16.36 3.17 -15.64
CA GLU A 273 17.03 1.86 -15.75
C GLU A 273 17.71 1.46 -14.44
N ALA A 274 18.42 2.38 -13.78
CA ALA A 274 19.04 2.11 -12.48
C ALA A 274 18.03 1.68 -11.41
N ARG A 275 16.84 2.30 -11.38
CA ARG A 275 15.76 1.95 -10.44
C ARG A 275 15.17 0.57 -10.77
N ILE A 276 15.01 0.26 -12.05
CA ILE A 276 14.52 -1.05 -12.49
C ILE A 276 15.55 -2.14 -12.16
N TYR A 277 16.81 -1.90 -12.46
CA TYR A 277 17.90 -2.82 -12.14
C TYR A 277 17.96 -3.11 -10.64
N PHE A 278 17.85 -2.08 -9.79
CA PHE A 278 17.80 -2.24 -8.34
C PHE A 278 16.62 -3.12 -7.87
N ALA A 279 15.43 -2.96 -8.47
CA ALA A 279 14.30 -3.84 -8.17
C ALA A 279 14.52 -5.29 -8.59
N ILE A 280 15.10 -5.51 -9.77
CA ILE A 280 15.37 -6.86 -10.29
C ILE A 280 16.44 -7.54 -9.45
N ASP A 281 17.54 -6.84 -9.13
CA ASP A 281 18.59 -7.37 -8.25
C ASP A 281 18.02 -7.79 -6.89
N TYR A 282 17.18 -6.94 -6.29
CA TYR A 282 16.48 -7.28 -5.05
C TYR A 282 15.62 -8.55 -5.18
N ALA A 283 14.85 -8.67 -6.27
CA ALA A 283 13.99 -9.82 -6.52
C ALA A 283 14.77 -11.12 -6.77
N VAL A 284 15.87 -11.06 -7.53
CA VAL A 284 16.76 -12.21 -7.78
C VAL A 284 17.44 -12.67 -6.50
N ASN A 285 17.91 -11.73 -5.66
CA ASN A 285 18.53 -12.04 -4.36
C ASN A 285 17.54 -12.74 -3.40
N ARG A 286 16.25 -12.41 -3.49
CA ARG A 286 15.16 -13.04 -2.73
C ARG A 286 14.60 -14.32 -3.37
N ASN A 287 15.14 -14.75 -4.52
CA ASN A 287 14.64 -15.86 -5.33
C ASN A 287 13.17 -15.70 -5.78
N TRP A 288 12.69 -14.46 -5.96
CA TRP A 288 11.36 -14.19 -6.54
C TRP A 288 11.37 -14.20 -8.07
N LEU A 289 12.54 -13.99 -8.66
CA LEU A 289 12.79 -14.06 -10.09
C LEU A 289 14.01 -14.94 -10.36
N MET A 290 13.90 -15.77 -11.38
CA MET A 290 14.99 -16.58 -11.92
C MET A 290 15.44 -16.05 -13.29
N TYR A 291 16.64 -16.44 -13.71
CA TYR A 291 17.13 -16.10 -15.05
C TYR A 291 16.16 -16.62 -16.12
N GLY A 292 15.77 -15.76 -17.06
CA GLY A 292 14.83 -16.10 -18.12
C GLY A 292 13.35 -15.84 -17.80
N ASP A 293 13.01 -15.58 -16.53
CA ASP A 293 11.63 -15.22 -16.16
C ASP A 293 11.20 -13.91 -16.82
N THR A 294 9.89 -13.79 -17.04
CA THR A 294 9.30 -12.58 -17.62
C THR A 294 8.87 -11.64 -16.50
N TYR A 295 9.26 -10.37 -16.61
CA TYR A 295 8.79 -9.29 -15.75
C TYR A 295 8.28 -8.14 -16.61
N ILE A 296 7.40 -7.33 -16.04
CA ILE A 296 6.82 -6.18 -16.73
C ILE A 296 7.26 -4.90 -16.02
N THR A 297 7.53 -3.85 -16.79
CA THR A 297 7.77 -2.52 -16.24
C THR A 297 6.64 -1.59 -16.64
N LEU A 298 6.18 -0.78 -15.68
CA LEU A 298 5.25 0.31 -15.91
C LEU A 298 5.96 1.61 -15.53
N GLU A 299 6.37 2.37 -16.55
CA GLU A 299 7.23 3.53 -16.41
C GLU A 299 6.69 4.74 -17.17
N ARG A 300 7.33 5.89 -16.96
CA ARG A 300 7.06 7.12 -17.71
C ARG A 300 7.96 7.12 -18.95
N SER A 301 7.38 7.37 -20.12
CA SER A 301 8.10 7.49 -21.39
C SER A 301 9.17 8.60 -21.37
N SER A 302 8.88 9.70 -20.68
CA SER A 302 9.74 10.89 -20.63
C SER A 302 9.59 11.63 -19.30
N GLU A 303 10.51 12.55 -19.04
CA GLU A 303 10.49 13.37 -17.83
C GLU A 303 9.33 14.39 -17.82
N SER A 304 8.78 14.74 -18.98
CA SER A 304 7.68 15.69 -19.11
C SER A 304 6.31 15.08 -18.78
N THR A 305 6.12 13.76 -18.93
CA THR A 305 4.83 13.11 -18.69
C THR A 305 4.58 12.92 -17.21
N SER A 306 3.46 13.40 -16.65
CA SER A 306 3.22 13.31 -15.19
C SER A 306 2.77 11.92 -14.71
N PHE A 307 2.46 11.00 -15.62
CA PHE A 307 1.90 9.68 -15.34
C PHE A 307 2.65 8.57 -16.10
N CYS A 308 2.50 7.34 -15.64
CA CYS A 308 3.05 6.16 -16.32
C CYS A 308 2.21 5.87 -17.58
N ASP A 309 2.86 5.85 -18.73
CA ASP A 309 2.27 5.67 -20.05
C ASP A 309 2.95 4.54 -20.86
N THR A 310 4.07 4.02 -20.39
CA THR A 310 4.85 2.99 -21.08
C THR A 310 4.80 1.66 -20.32
N VAL A 311 4.37 0.61 -21.01
CA VAL A 311 4.42 -0.78 -20.52
C VAL A 311 5.45 -1.55 -21.34
N ARG A 312 6.41 -2.20 -20.69
CA ARG A 312 7.40 -3.05 -21.37
C ARG A 312 7.40 -4.46 -20.80
N VAL A 313 7.52 -5.44 -21.69
CA VAL A 313 7.72 -6.84 -21.34
C VAL A 313 9.21 -7.13 -21.48
N CYS A 314 9.83 -7.58 -20.40
CA CYS A 314 11.27 -7.80 -20.31
C CYS A 314 11.55 -9.21 -19.75
N LYS A 315 12.76 -9.71 -20.02
CA LYS A 315 13.25 -10.97 -19.45
C LYS A 315 14.40 -10.70 -18.50
N VAL A 316 14.46 -11.47 -17.42
CA VAL A 316 15.54 -11.39 -16.44
C VAL A 316 16.83 -11.88 -17.07
N SER A 317 17.82 -10.99 -17.17
CA SER A 317 19.16 -11.27 -17.68
C SER A 317 20.20 -11.48 -16.58
N ILE A 318 19.86 -11.16 -15.33
CA ILE A 318 20.75 -11.24 -14.18
C ILE A 318 20.61 -12.64 -13.56
N SER A 319 21.71 -13.35 -13.40
CA SER A 319 21.76 -14.55 -12.59
C SER A 319 22.27 -14.22 -11.18
N LYS A 320 21.78 -14.96 -10.19
CA LYS A 320 22.33 -14.90 -8.83
C LYS A 320 23.81 -15.26 -8.93
N LYS A 321 24.70 -14.34 -8.51
CA LYS A 321 26.10 -14.69 -8.31
C LYS A 321 26.13 -15.67 -7.15
N THR A 322 26.25 -16.96 -7.43
CA THR A 322 26.64 -17.94 -6.43
C THR A 322 28.04 -17.52 -5.97
N LEU A 323 28.12 -16.85 -4.83
CA LEU A 323 29.37 -16.75 -4.10
C LEU A 323 29.70 -18.18 -3.72
N VAL A 324 30.64 -18.78 -4.45
CA VAL A 324 31.28 -20.02 -4.07
C VAL A 324 32.16 -19.65 -2.88
N GLU A 325 31.68 -19.97 -1.67
CA GLU A 325 32.54 -20.05 -0.48
C GLU A 325 33.41 -21.30 -0.54
#